data_AF-A0A971YCM5-F1
#
_entry.id   AF-A0A971YCM5-F1
#
_cell.length_a   1.000
_cell.length_b   1.000
_cell.length_c   1.000
_cell.angle_alpha   90.00
_cell.angle_beta   90.00
_cell.angle_gamma   90.00
#
_symmetry.space_group_name_H-M   'P 1'
#
loop_
_entity.id
_entity.type
_entity.pdbx_description
1 polymer ?
#
loop_
_entity_poly.entity_id
_entity_poly.type
_entity_poly.pdbx_seq_one_letter_code
_entity_poly.pdbx_strand_id
1 'polypeptide(L)' 'MKKSHVADIGVIGLAVMGENLVLNMESKGFTVACFNRTLA' A
#
# COMPACT_ATOMS: atom_id res chain seq x y z
N MET A 1 -17.10 14.99 11.59
CA MET A 1 -16.63 13.60 11.81
C MET A 1 -15.83 13.18 10.59
N LYS A 2 -14.49 13.19 10.63
CA LYS A 2 -13.67 12.75 9.49
C LYS A 2 -13.83 11.23 9.38
N LYS A 3 -14.37 10.73 8.27
CA LYS A 3 -14.35 9.28 7.99
C LYS A 3 -12.90 8.87 7.85
N SER A 4 -12.43 7.99 8.73
CA SER A 4 -11.15 7.30 8.54
C SER A 4 -11.32 6.42 7.31
N HIS A 5 -10.70 6.81 6.20
CA HIS A 5 -10.63 5.98 5.00
C HIS A 5 -9.68 4.83 5.31
N VAL A 6 -10.24 3.70 5.73
CA VAL A 6 -9.50 2.45 5.94
C VAL A 6 -9.15 1.92 4.57
N ALA A 7 -7.86 1.63 4.35
CA ALA A 7 -7.41 0.97 3.13
C ALA A 7 -7.86 -0.49 3.10
N ASP A 8 -8.09 -1.03 1.91
CA ASP A 8 -8.51 -2.42 1.71
C ASP A 8 -7.38 -3.40 2.03
N ILE A 9 -6.13 -2.98 1.79
CA ILE A 9 -4.92 -3.81 1.96
C ILE A 9 -3.82 -3.01 2.64
N GLY A 10 -3.14 -3.63 3.61
CA GLY A 10 -1.92 -3.10 4.23
C GLY A 10 -0.69 -3.88 3.77
N VAL A 11 0.30 -3.19 3.20
CA VAL A 11 1.58 -3.76 2.75
C VAL A 11 2.72 -3.19 3.60
N ILE A 12 3.46 -4.07 4.28
CA ILE A 12 4.66 -3.69 5.05
C ILE A 12 5.90 -4.22 4.35
N GLY A 13 6.77 -3.30 3.93
CA GLY A 13 8.01 -3.58 3.22
C GLY A 13 7.83 -3.52 1.70
N LEU A 14 8.60 -2.63 1.06
CA LEU A 14 8.57 -2.47 -0.39
C LEU A 14 9.72 -3.18 -1.13
N ALA A 15 10.74 -3.67 -0.39
CA ALA A 15 11.89 -4.47 -0.85
C ALA A 15 12.16 -4.46 -2.37
N VAL A 16 12.24 -5.62 -3.03
CA VAL A 16 12.58 -5.69 -4.47
C VAL A 16 11.34 -5.63 -5.36
N MET A 17 10.18 -6.08 -4.86
CA MET A 17 8.94 -6.21 -5.65
C MET A 17 7.76 -5.43 -5.07
N GLY A 18 7.87 -4.89 -3.86
CA GLY A 18 6.70 -4.38 -3.14
C GLY A 18 6.03 -3.19 -3.82
N GLU A 19 6.78 -2.29 -4.48
CA GLU A 19 6.18 -1.24 -5.31
C GLU A 19 5.35 -1.80 -6.46
N ASN A 20 5.92 -2.75 -7.23
CA ASN A 20 5.21 -3.39 -8.34
C ASN A 20 3.96 -4.14 -7.88
N LEU A 21 4.01 -4.77 -6.69
CA LEU A 21 2.86 -5.44 -6.10
C LEU A 21 1.74 -4.46 -5.74
N VAL A 22 2.09 -3.33 -5.12
CA VAL A 22 1.14 -2.27 -4.75
C VAL A 22 0.50 -1.65 -5.98
N LEU A 23 1.29 -1.35 -7.02
CA LEU A 23 0.78 -0.82 -8.28
C LEU A 23 -0.15 -1.81 -9.00
N ASN A 24 0.15 -3.10 -8.91
CA ASN A 24 -0.76 -4.12 -9.45
C ASN A 24 -2.09 -4.14 -8.70
N MET A 25 -2.07 -4.05 -7.37
CA MET A 25 -3.30 -3.99 -6.55
C MET A 25 -4.11 -2.72 -6.81
N GLU A 26 -3.45 -1.56 -6.93
CA GLU A 26 -4.09 -0.29 -7.29
C GLU A 26 -4.77 -0.38 -8.65
N SER A 27 -4.12 -0.99 -9.65
CA SER A 27 -4.71 -1.20 -10.99
C SER A 27 -5.97 -2.09 -10.99
N LYS A 28 -6.20 -2.85 -9.92
CA LYS A 28 -7.40 -3.68 -9.69
C LYS A 28 -8.47 -2.96 -8.86
N GLY A 29 -8.24 -1.70 -8.48
CA GLY A 29 -9.18 -0.86 -7.75
C GLY A 29 -9.08 -0.98 -6.23
N PHE A 30 -8.02 -1.59 -5.69
CA PHE A 30 -7.81 -1.65 -4.23
C PHE A 30 -7.12 -0.40 -3.71
N THR A 31 -7.59 0.11 -2.58
CA THR A 31 -6.88 1.11 -1.79
C THR A 31 -5.82 0.39 -0.96
N VAL A 32 -4.54 0.67 -1.22
CA VAL A 32 -3.42 0.01 -0.52
C VAL A 32 -2.66 1.00 0.35
N ALA A 33 -2.57 0.70 1.65
CA ALA A 33 -1.72 1.42 2.59
C ALA A 33 -0.34 0.74 2.65
N CYS A 34 0.71 1.50 2.41
CA CYS A 34 2.08 0.98 2.34
C CYS A 34 2.94 1.57 3.46
N PHE A 35 3.72 0.72 4.14
CA PHE A 35 4.71 1.15 5.11
C PHE A 35 6.06 0.47 4.84
N ASN A 36 7.08 1.24 4.47
CA ASN A 36 8.43 0.72 4.29
C ASN A 36 9.30 1.06 5.51
N ARG A 37 10.08 0.09 5.98
CA ARG A 37 10.90 0.25 7.19
C ARG A 37 12.19 1.05 6.95
N THR A 38 12.61 1.18 5.70
CA THR A 38 13.78 1.97 5.33
C THR A 38 13.35 3.43 5.17
N LEU A 39 13.99 4.31 5.93
CA LEU A 39 13.97 5.74 5.69
C LEU A 39 14.87 5.98 4.46
N ALA A 40 14.25 6.25 3.31
CA ALA A 40 14.94 6.82 2.17
C ALA A 40 14.98 8.35 2.32
#